data_AF-A0A9P9Z7T4-F1
#
_entry.id   AF-A0A9P9Z7T4-F1
#
_cell.length_a   1.000
_cell.length_b   1.000
_cell.length_c   1.000
_cell.angle_alpha   90.00
_cell.angle_beta   90.00
_cell.angle_gamma   90.00
#
_symmetry.space_group_name_H-M   'P 1'
#
loop_
_entity.id
_entity.type
_entity.pdbx_description
1 polymer ?
#
loop_
_entity_poly.entity_id
_entity_poly.type
_entity_poly.pdbx_seq_one_letter_code
_entity_poly.pdbx_strand_id
1 'polypeptide(L)'
;MTVTSDATTHWKGSLFEGSGTVSLDSSGAGTFDVNWKARSEGSTSVTTPEELIAAAHASCFSMAFSHALAENGTPPESIQTTASVTFKPGTGITGSHLNVNAVVPGLERDDFDRIAAEAKAGCPRPDEQEWLTDDRPLDPGILDGARAVIGLNGASIGRFPWTPRYKSTLLWSRLTPTRTLARAIRLLGTDAPAFLSSSAVGYYGSAPGRRLTEHSGPGSTFLADVCREWEASALTAGEAARVALLRTAPVVHRDGVLKPLLLLTRLGVSGPIGSGRQVWPWISLDDEVAAIRHVLDRDVSGPVNLTGPARATANDLGFALAVAMNRPYVVRAPEWGVTLLLGRDATEGLLTSDADVVPEALTSSGFAFRHPTVESAVAAALSPDGS
;
A
#
# COMPACT_ATOMS: atom_id res chain seq x y z
N MET A 1 25.34 16.67 16.74
CA MET A 1 26.69 16.49 16.17
C MET A 1 26.58 15.43 15.10
N THR A 2 27.10 15.67 13.90
CA THR A 2 27.08 14.68 12.82
C THR A 2 28.24 13.71 13.01
N VAL A 3 27.99 12.41 12.88
CA VAL A 3 29.02 11.37 12.95
C VAL A 3 29.23 10.81 11.54
N THR A 4 30.49 10.66 11.14
CA THR A 4 30.88 9.98 9.88
C THR A 4 31.67 8.74 10.25
N SER A 5 31.43 7.64 9.53
CA SER A 5 32.16 6.39 9.70
C SER A 5 32.61 5.87 8.34
N ASP A 6 33.86 5.43 8.29
CA ASP A 6 34.56 5.05 7.07
C ASP A 6 34.86 3.54 7.08
N ALA A 7 34.80 2.97 5.88
CA ALA A 7 35.27 1.63 5.58
C ALA A 7 35.96 1.64 4.21
N THR A 8 37.10 0.97 4.09
CA THR A 8 37.93 0.98 2.88
C THR A 8 38.03 -0.41 2.30
N THR A 9 37.85 -0.53 0.98
CA THR A 9 38.10 -1.79 0.26
C THR A 9 39.32 -1.64 -0.65
N HIS A 10 40.28 -2.54 -0.49
CA HIS A 10 41.41 -2.70 -1.41
C HIS A 10 41.14 -3.90 -2.33
N TRP A 11 40.99 -3.66 -3.64
CA TRP A 11 40.76 -4.70 -4.65
C TRP A 11 41.94 -4.83 -5.59
N LYS A 12 42.30 -6.07 -5.96
CA LYS A 12 43.36 -6.37 -6.92
C LYS A 12 42.87 -7.37 -7.97
N GLY A 13 43.08 -7.04 -9.25
CA GLY A 13 42.75 -7.90 -10.39
C GLY A 13 41.43 -7.54 -11.08
N SER A 14 41.04 -8.34 -12.07
CA SER A 14 39.77 -8.22 -12.80
C SER A 14 38.58 -8.65 -11.92
N LEU A 15 37.33 -8.47 -12.36
CA LEU A 15 36.17 -8.88 -11.56
C LEU A 15 36.18 -10.38 -11.25
N PHE A 16 36.38 -11.23 -12.26
CA PHE A 16 36.23 -12.68 -12.13
C PHE A 16 37.41 -13.37 -11.43
N GLU A 17 38.62 -12.82 -11.58
CA GLU A 17 39.85 -13.42 -11.04
C GLU A 17 40.42 -12.63 -9.85
N GLY A 18 39.86 -11.45 -9.58
CA GLY A 18 40.33 -10.56 -8.54
C GLY A 18 39.82 -10.92 -7.16
N SER A 19 40.52 -10.39 -6.17
CA SER A 19 40.19 -10.49 -4.76
C SER A 19 40.59 -9.21 -4.06
N GLY A 20 40.04 -8.99 -2.89
CA GLY A 20 40.34 -7.82 -2.08
C GLY A 20 40.12 -8.06 -0.61
N THR A 21 40.33 -6.99 0.15
CA THR A 21 40.04 -6.94 1.57
C THR A 21 39.27 -5.66 1.88
N VAL A 22 38.28 -5.75 2.77
CA VAL A 22 37.52 -4.61 3.27
C VAL A 22 37.80 -4.41 4.76
N SER A 23 38.13 -3.18 5.16
CA SER A 23 38.39 -2.79 6.54
C SER A 23 37.30 -1.84 7.06
N LEU A 24 36.89 -2.04 8.31
CA LEU A 24 35.99 -1.12 9.02
C LEU A 24 36.84 -0.09 9.78
N ASP A 25 37.22 0.99 9.11
CA ASP A 25 38.31 1.88 9.55
C ASP A 25 37.97 2.66 10.83
N SER A 26 36.74 3.16 10.94
CA SER A 26 36.34 3.95 12.11
C SER A 26 36.20 3.13 13.38
N SER A 27 35.75 1.87 13.29
CA SER A 27 35.59 1.01 14.46
C SER A 27 36.84 0.17 14.76
N GLY A 28 37.70 -0.04 13.76
CA GLY A 28 38.82 -0.97 13.83
C GLY A 28 38.40 -2.42 14.04
N ALA A 29 37.13 -2.76 13.80
CA ALA A 29 36.54 -4.05 14.18
C ALA A 29 37.13 -5.24 13.41
N GLY A 30 37.68 -5.00 12.22
CA GLY A 30 38.36 -6.03 11.46
C GLY A 30 38.60 -5.68 10.00
N THR A 31 39.38 -6.56 9.37
CA THR A 31 39.61 -6.62 7.93
C THR A 31 39.14 -7.98 7.44
N PHE A 32 38.31 -7.98 6.40
CA PHE A 32 37.65 -9.17 5.87
C PHE A 32 38.04 -9.40 4.41
N ASP A 33 38.32 -10.64 4.06
CA ASP A 33 38.55 -11.00 2.66
C ASP A 33 37.23 -10.93 1.88
N VAL A 34 37.32 -10.43 0.64
CA VAL A 34 36.22 -10.36 -0.31
C VAL A 34 36.68 -10.83 -1.68
N ASN A 35 35.84 -11.57 -2.40
CA ASN A 35 36.09 -11.94 -3.79
C ASN A 35 34.79 -12.16 -4.56
N TRP A 36 34.87 -12.16 -5.89
CA TRP A 36 33.70 -12.26 -6.76
C TRP A 36 33.02 -13.62 -6.67
N LYS A 37 33.78 -14.71 -6.50
CA LYS A 37 33.23 -16.05 -6.37
C LYS A 37 32.31 -16.17 -5.16
N ALA A 38 32.78 -15.72 -4.00
CA ALA A 38 31.99 -15.68 -2.77
C ALA A 38 30.72 -14.84 -2.93
N ARG A 39 30.81 -13.70 -3.63
CA ARG A 39 29.67 -12.82 -3.90
C ARG A 39 28.63 -13.43 -4.85
N SER A 40 29.07 -14.14 -5.90
CA SER A 40 28.20 -14.64 -6.97
C SER A 40 27.65 -16.05 -6.72
N GLU A 41 28.38 -16.87 -5.96
CA GLU A 41 28.02 -18.28 -5.70
C GLU A 41 27.70 -18.54 -4.21
N GLY A 42 27.97 -17.57 -3.32
CA GLY A 42 27.87 -17.71 -1.87
C GLY A 42 29.16 -18.21 -1.23
N SER A 43 29.27 -18.04 0.09
CA SER A 43 30.43 -18.48 0.88
C SER A 43 30.07 -18.65 2.35
N THR A 44 30.78 -19.54 3.06
CA THR A 44 30.68 -19.70 4.51
C THR A 44 31.92 -19.20 5.26
N SER A 45 32.94 -18.74 4.54
CA SER A 45 34.25 -18.39 5.12
C SER A 45 34.85 -17.09 4.58
N VAL A 46 34.19 -16.44 3.62
CA VAL A 46 34.63 -15.20 2.98
C VAL A 46 33.46 -14.23 3.00
N THR A 47 33.70 -13.01 3.45
CA THR A 47 32.67 -11.99 3.57
C THR A 47 32.20 -11.52 2.20
N THR A 48 30.95 -11.08 2.14
CA THR A 48 30.36 -10.48 0.94
C THR A 48 29.88 -9.06 1.23
N PRO A 49 29.84 -8.17 0.21
CA PRO A 49 29.20 -6.86 0.36
C PRO A 49 27.77 -6.96 0.91
N GLU A 50 27.03 -7.99 0.50
CA GLU A 50 25.66 -8.25 0.93
C GLU A 50 25.57 -8.61 2.42
N GLU A 51 26.53 -9.38 2.95
CA GLU A 51 26.64 -9.66 4.39
C GLU A 51 26.93 -8.39 5.19
N LEU A 52 27.80 -7.50 4.69
CA LEU A 52 28.09 -6.22 5.34
C LEU A 52 26.85 -5.29 5.33
N ILE A 53 26.11 -5.24 4.23
CA ILE A 53 24.84 -4.50 4.13
C ILE A 53 23.80 -5.11 5.07
N ALA A 54 23.72 -6.44 5.17
CA ALA A 54 22.84 -7.13 6.10
C ALA A 54 23.17 -6.75 7.56
N ALA A 55 24.45 -6.73 7.93
CA ALA A 55 24.89 -6.32 9.26
C ALA A 55 24.52 -4.85 9.57
N ALA A 56 24.74 -3.94 8.62
CA ALA A 56 24.36 -2.54 8.75
C ALA A 56 22.84 -2.37 8.88
N HIS A 57 22.05 -3.07 8.07
CA HIS A 57 20.59 -2.98 8.08
C HIS A 57 19.99 -3.56 9.38
N ALA A 58 20.44 -4.74 9.81
CA ALA A 58 19.97 -5.37 11.04
C ALA A 58 20.31 -4.54 12.29
N SER A 59 21.52 -3.98 12.36
CA SER A 59 21.94 -3.13 13.48
C SER A 59 21.19 -1.80 13.51
N CYS A 60 21.05 -1.12 12.36
CA CYS A 60 20.29 0.11 12.22
C CYS A 60 18.82 -0.08 12.63
N PHE A 61 18.15 -1.09 12.09
CA PHE A 61 16.77 -1.40 12.43
C PHE A 61 16.61 -1.71 13.92
N SER A 62 17.51 -2.51 14.52
CA SER A 62 17.42 -2.85 15.94
C SER A 62 17.50 -1.61 16.84
N MET A 63 18.38 -0.65 16.49
CA MET A 63 18.49 0.61 17.23
C MET A 63 17.23 1.48 17.07
N ALA A 64 16.72 1.62 15.85
CA ALA A 64 15.51 2.38 15.57
C ALA A 64 14.28 1.76 16.24
N PHE A 65 14.13 0.44 16.16
CA PHE A 65 13.03 -0.28 16.78
C PHE A 65 13.08 -0.22 18.31
N SER A 66 14.26 -0.38 18.90
CA SER A 66 14.46 -0.18 20.34
C SER A 66 14.04 1.21 20.79
N HIS A 67 14.42 2.25 20.03
CA HIS A 67 14.02 3.62 20.31
C HIS A 67 12.49 3.80 20.25
N ALA A 68 11.85 3.33 19.18
CA ALA A 68 10.41 3.45 19.00
C ALA A 68 9.61 2.70 20.08
N LEU A 69 10.08 1.52 20.49
CA LEU A 69 9.49 0.76 21.60
C LEU A 69 9.62 1.51 22.94
N ALA A 70 10.75 2.17 23.19
CA ALA A 70 10.95 2.99 24.38
C ALA A 70 10.07 4.25 24.37
N GLU A 71 9.88 4.91 23.22
CA GLU A 71 8.95 6.04 23.08
C GLU A 71 7.50 5.63 23.33
N ASN A 72 7.14 4.39 23.00
CA ASN A 72 5.85 3.80 23.32
C ASN A 72 5.69 3.42 24.83
N GLY A 73 6.73 3.62 25.65
CA GLY A 73 6.71 3.28 27.07
C GLY A 73 6.90 1.79 27.38
N THR A 74 7.26 1.00 26.37
CA THR A 74 7.46 -0.46 26.45
C THR A 74 8.87 -0.81 25.96
N PRO A 75 9.93 -0.43 26.70
CA PRO A 75 11.30 -0.71 26.26
C PRO A 75 11.54 -2.23 26.17
N PRO A 76 12.26 -2.70 25.14
CA PRO A 76 12.54 -4.12 24.96
C PRO A 76 13.55 -4.62 26.02
N GLU A 77 13.38 -5.86 26.48
CA GLU A 77 14.43 -6.58 27.21
C GLU A 77 15.51 -7.10 26.26
N SER A 78 15.10 -7.56 25.08
CA SER A 78 16.02 -8.01 24.04
C SER A 78 15.42 -7.84 22.64
N ILE A 79 16.28 -7.57 21.66
CA ILE A 79 15.96 -7.57 20.24
C ILE A 79 17.04 -8.39 19.52
N GLN A 80 16.62 -9.36 18.73
CA GLN A 80 17.45 -10.09 17.80
C GLN A 80 16.90 -9.88 16.39
N THR A 81 17.65 -9.17 15.57
CA THR A 81 17.31 -8.91 14.17
C THR A 81 18.28 -9.63 13.26
N THR A 82 17.76 -10.36 12.28
CA THR A 82 18.53 -10.95 11.18
C THR A 82 18.11 -10.25 9.89
N ALA A 83 19.06 -9.75 9.12
CA ALA A 83 18.82 -9.28 7.76
C ALA A 83 19.32 -10.32 6.75
N SER A 84 18.56 -10.53 5.68
CA SER A 84 18.94 -11.39 4.55
C SER A 84 18.92 -10.56 3.28
N VAL A 85 20.10 -10.30 2.72
CA VAL A 85 20.27 -9.51 1.50
C VAL A 85 20.47 -10.47 0.32
N THR A 86 19.65 -10.33 -0.71
CA THR A 86 19.71 -11.17 -1.91
C THR A 86 20.43 -10.43 -3.03
N PHE A 87 21.43 -11.10 -3.63
CA PHE A 87 22.15 -10.60 -4.79
C PHE A 87 22.01 -11.57 -5.97
N LYS A 88 21.81 -11.00 -7.16
CA LYS A 88 21.74 -11.72 -8.42
C LYS A 88 22.84 -11.20 -9.36
N PRO A 89 23.82 -12.04 -9.77
CA PRO A 89 24.82 -11.65 -10.75
C PRO A 89 24.20 -11.07 -12.03
N GLY A 90 24.73 -9.95 -12.50
CA GLY A 90 24.21 -9.22 -13.67
C GLY A 90 22.99 -8.33 -13.41
N THR A 91 22.39 -8.41 -12.23
CA THR A 91 21.28 -7.52 -11.82
C THR A 91 21.65 -6.63 -10.64
N GLY A 92 22.32 -7.17 -9.62
CA GLY A 92 22.63 -6.44 -8.38
C GLY A 92 21.90 -7.00 -7.17
N ILE A 93 21.77 -6.18 -6.13
CA ILE A 93 20.98 -6.51 -4.92
C ILE A 93 19.49 -6.41 -5.28
N THR A 94 18.73 -7.47 -5.08
CA THR A 94 17.31 -7.56 -5.45
C THR A 94 16.36 -7.54 -4.26
N GLY A 95 16.88 -7.55 -3.03
CA GLY A 95 16.04 -7.45 -1.84
C GLY A 95 16.82 -7.52 -0.53
N SER A 96 16.20 -7.02 0.53
CA SER A 96 16.67 -7.10 1.92
C SER A 96 15.51 -7.40 2.87
N HIS A 97 15.53 -8.59 3.49
CA HIS A 97 14.49 -9.08 4.38
C HIS A 97 14.95 -9.03 5.83
N LEU A 98 14.14 -8.46 6.72
CA LEU A 98 14.39 -8.47 8.16
C LEU A 98 13.50 -9.52 8.84
N ASN A 99 14.10 -10.30 9.72
CA ASN A 99 13.39 -11.14 10.68
C ASN A 99 13.78 -10.68 12.08
N VAL A 100 12.80 -10.25 12.88
CA VAL A 100 13.02 -9.73 14.23
C VAL A 100 12.28 -10.59 15.24
N ASN A 101 13.01 -10.99 16.28
CA ASN A 101 12.46 -11.55 17.50
C ASN A 101 12.84 -10.65 18.65
N ALA A 102 11.87 -10.28 19.48
CA ALA A 102 12.14 -9.41 20.61
C ALA A 102 11.25 -9.77 21.80
N VAL A 103 11.79 -9.56 22.99
CA VAL A 103 11.07 -9.73 24.26
C VAL A 103 10.72 -8.34 24.76
N VAL A 104 9.43 -8.01 24.72
CA VAL A 104 8.91 -6.69 25.11
C VAL A 104 7.79 -6.86 26.12
N PRO A 105 8.07 -6.74 27.43
CA PRO A 105 7.06 -6.92 28.47
C PRO A 105 5.91 -5.91 28.33
N GLY A 106 4.67 -6.42 28.40
CA GLY A 106 3.46 -5.59 28.40
C GLY A 106 3.07 -4.99 27.05
N LEU A 107 3.71 -5.41 25.95
CA LEU A 107 3.34 -5.00 24.60
C LEU A 107 2.50 -6.08 23.91
N GLU A 108 1.33 -5.68 23.41
CA GLU A 108 0.46 -6.54 22.62
C GLU A 108 1.02 -6.74 21.21
N ARG A 109 0.65 -7.86 20.57
CA ARG A 109 1.19 -8.23 19.25
C ARG A 109 0.91 -7.19 18.16
N ASP A 110 -0.31 -6.66 18.12
CA ASP A 110 -0.71 -5.65 17.13
C ASP A 110 0.14 -4.37 17.26
N ASP A 111 0.47 -3.95 18.49
CA ASP A 111 1.33 -2.79 18.73
C ASP A 111 2.80 -3.08 18.40
N PHE A 112 3.27 -4.31 18.65
CA PHE A 112 4.59 -4.75 18.22
C PHE A 112 4.77 -4.62 16.71
N ASP A 113 3.83 -5.19 15.93
CA ASP A 113 3.92 -5.20 14.47
C ASP A 113 3.81 -3.78 13.90
N ARG A 114 2.96 -2.92 14.48
CA ARG A 114 2.86 -1.50 14.11
C ARG A 114 4.18 -0.75 14.35
N ILE A 115 4.76 -0.85 15.55
CA ILE A 115 6.00 -0.14 15.90
C ILE A 115 7.18 -0.67 15.08
N ALA A 116 7.22 -1.98 14.79
CA ALA A 116 8.23 -2.57 13.91
C ALA A 116 8.11 -2.04 12.48
N ALA A 117 6.90 -1.87 11.96
CA ALA A 117 6.66 -1.27 10.64
C ALA A 117 7.08 0.21 10.59
N GLU A 118 6.79 0.98 11.64
CA GLU A 118 7.22 2.38 11.77
C GLU A 118 8.76 2.50 11.79
N ALA A 119 9.44 1.66 12.60
CA ALA A 119 10.90 1.63 12.64
C ALA A 119 11.52 1.21 11.29
N LYS A 120 10.87 0.30 10.57
CA LYS A 120 11.31 -0.14 9.24
C LYS A 120 11.19 0.98 8.20
N ALA A 121 10.15 1.81 8.27
CA ALA A 121 9.96 2.91 7.33
C ALA A 121 11.08 3.96 7.36
N GLY A 122 11.85 4.04 8.47
CA GLY A 122 13.03 4.89 8.58
C GLY A 122 14.35 4.27 8.11
N CYS A 123 14.35 3.00 7.66
CA CYS A 123 15.57 2.31 7.23
C CYS A 123 15.85 2.53 5.74
N PRO A 124 17.04 3.03 5.37
CA PRO A 124 17.40 3.21 3.96
C PRO A 124 17.54 1.84 3.27
N ARG A 125 16.83 1.65 2.16
CA ARG A 125 16.96 0.44 1.32
C ARG A 125 17.55 0.75 -0.06
N PRO A 126 18.43 -0.09 -0.61
CA PRO A 126 19.01 0.13 -1.94
C PRO A 126 17.99 0.07 -3.09
N ASP A 127 16.84 -0.59 -2.87
CA ASP A 127 15.74 -0.76 -3.84
C ASP A 127 14.61 0.25 -3.67
N GLU A 128 14.69 1.13 -2.66
CA GLU A 128 13.74 2.22 -2.47
C GLU A 128 14.32 3.51 -3.04
N GLN A 129 13.52 4.22 -3.83
CA GLN A 129 13.88 5.51 -4.40
C GLN A 129 12.95 6.56 -3.84
N GLU A 130 13.51 7.58 -3.21
CA GLU A 130 12.75 8.79 -2.88
C GLU A 130 12.55 9.62 -4.15
N TRP A 131 11.33 10.11 -4.34
CA TRP A 131 10.95 10.93 -5.46
C TRP A 131 9.93 11.99 -5.03
N LEU A 132 9.76 13.05 -5.82
CA LEU A 132 8.97 14.24 -5.46
C LEU A 132 9.49 14.98 -4.21
N THR A 133 10.79 14.92 -3.96
CA THR A 133 11.46 15.68 -2.90
C THR A 133 11.70 17.15 -3.29
N ASP A 134 11.65 17.45 -4.59
CA ASP A 134 11.75 18.78 -5.18
C ASP A 134 10.98 18.86 -6.51
N ASP A 135 11.12 19.98 -7.22
CA ASP A 135 10.41 20.26 -8.47
C ASP A 135 11.04 19.58 -9.71
N ARG A 136 12.12 18.78 -9.54
CA ARG A 136 12.77 18.11 -10.67
C ARG A 136 11.88 17.00 -11.21
N PRO A 137 11.85 16.80 -12.54
CA PRO A 137 11.17 15.65 -13.14
C PRO A 137 11.79 14.34 -12.65
N LEU A 138 10.94 13.32 -12.46
CA LEU A 138 11.39 11.95 -12.22
C LEU A 138 12.23 11.47 -13.41
N ASP A 139 13.43 10.96 -13.13
CA ASP A 139 14.25 10.31 -14.14
C ASP A 139 13.55 9.03 -14.63
N PRO A 140 13.20 8.90 -15.93
CA PRO A 140 12.57 7.69 -16.44
C PRO A 140 13.42 6.43 -16.24
N GLY A 141 14.75 6.56 -16.15
CA GLY A 141 15.67 5.43 -15.95
C GLY A 141 15.42 4.65 -14.66
N ILE A 142 14.75 5.23 -13.66
CA ILE A 142 14.41 4.50 -12.42
C ILE A 142 13.36 3.40 -12.65
N LEU A 143 12.63 3.47 -13.77
CA LEU A 143 11.59 2.52 -14.15
C LEU A 143 12.13 1.44 -15.10
N ASP A 144 13.42 1.50 -15.46
CA ASP A 144 14.04 0.58 -16.41
C ASP A 144 14.00 -0.87 -15.85
N GLY A 145 13.69 -1.82 -16.73
CA GLY A 145 13.50 -3.23 -16.39
C GLY A 145 12.24 -3.55 -15.56
N ALA A 146 11.44 -2.56 -15.15
CA ALA A 146 10.17 -2.82 -14.48
C ALA A 146 9.17 -3.44 -15.46
N ARG A 147 8.41 -4.46 -15.01
CA ARG A 147 7.27 -4.99 -15.79
C ARG A 147 6.06 -4.05 -15.72
N ALA A 148 5.88 -3.39 -14.58
CA ALA A 148 4.79 -2.47 -14.33
C ALA A 148 5.14 -1.43 -13.27
N VAL A 149 4.48 -0.29 -13.37
CA VAL A 149 4.42 0.76 -12.36
C VAL A 149 3.02 0.77 -11.78
N ILE A 150 2.89 0.63 -10.46
CA ILE A 150 1.61 0.64 -9.76
C ILE A 150 1.54 1.91 -8.90
N GLY A 151 0.69 2.85 -9.29
CA GLY A 151 0.54 4.13 -8.59
C GLY A 151 -0.59 4.07 -7.58
N LEU A 152 -0.28 3.94 -6.28
CA LEU A 152 -1.25 3.85 -5.16
C LEU A 152 -1.30 5.12 -4.28
N ASN A 153 -0.71 6.22 -4.74
CA ASN A 153 -0.54 7.44 -3.97
C ASN A 153 -1.88 8.16 -3.70
N GLY A 154 -2.05 8.66 -2.48
CA GLY A 154 -3.16 9.55 -2.17
C GLY A 154 -3.32 9.79 -0.67
N ALA A 155 -3.69 11.02 -0.29
CA ALA A 155 -4.06 11.31 1.08
C ALA A 155 -5.37 10.58 1.47
N SER A 156 -5.46 10.15 2.72
CA SER A 156 -6.63 9.45 3.26
C SER A 156 -7.90 10.27 3.15
N ILE A 157 -8.98 9.68 2.65
CA ILE A 157 -10.31 10.32 2.62
C ILE A 157 -11.00 10.30 3.99
N GLY A 158 -10.50 9.52 4.96
CA GLY A 158 -11.09 9.37 6.29
C GLY A 158 -10.78 10.50 7.28
N ARG A 159 -10.04 11.53 6.86
CA ARG A 159 -9.72 12.69 7.72
C ARG A 159 -10.77 13.78 7.56
N PHE A 160 -11.54 14.02 8.61
CA PHE A 160 -12.63 15.00 8.62
C PHE A 160 -12.30 16.18 9.56
N PRO A 161 -12.91 17.37 9.33
CA PRO A 161 -13.78 17.73 8.20
C PRO A 161 -13.00 18.06 6.91
N TRP A 162 -13.66 17.92 5.76
CA TRP A 162 -13.09 18.28 4.45
C TRP A 162 -13.18 19.78 4.16
N THR A 163 -12.27 20.54 4.78
CA THR A 163 -12.09 21.97 4.49
C THR A 163 -11.62 22.20 3.04
N PRO A 164 -11.78 23.40 2.45
CA PRO A 164 -11.25 23.69 1.12
C PRO A 164 -9.75 23.39 0.97
N ARG A 165 -8.95 23.67 2.01
CA ARG A 165 -7.53 23.32 2.07
C ARG A 165 -7.33 21.81 1.99
N TYR A 166 -8.12 21.03 2.73
CA TYR A 166 -7.99 19.58 2.74
C TYR A 166 -8.49 18.93 1.44
N LYS A 167 -9.56 19.47 0.82
CA LYS A 167 -9.99 19.07 -0.52
C LYS A 167 -8.89 19.27 -1.56
N SER A 168 -8.16 20.39 -1.47
CA SER A 168 -6.97 20.63 -2.30
C SER A 168 -5.89 19.57 -2.05
N THR A 169 -5.64 19.20 -0.78
CA THR A 169 -4.74 18.09 -0.45
C THR A 169 -5.21 16.76 -1.04
N LEU A 170 -6.50 16.42 -0.95
CA LEU A 170 -7.07 15.19 -1.52
C LEU A 170 -6.84 15.10 -3.03
N LEU A 171 -6.98 16.23 -3.74
CA LEU A 171 -6.74 16.32 -5.17
C LEU A 171 -5.24 16.20 -5.50
N TRP A 172 -4.40 17.10 -4.96
CA TRP A 172 -2.98 17.18 -5.36
C TRP A 172 -2.13 16.01 -4.89
N SER A 173 -2.48 15.38 -3.76
CA SER A 173 -1.82 14.12 -3.32
C SER A 173 -2.02 12.95 -4.30
N ARG A 174 -2.95 13.08 -5.26
CA ARG A 174 -3.20 12.09 -6.31
C ARG A 174 -2.68 12.58 -7.67
N LEU A 175 -2.99 13.82 -8.02
CA LEU A 175 -2.63 14.37 -9.34
C LEU A 175 -1.12 14.53 -9.50
N THR A 176 -0.41 15.09 -8.51
CA THR A 176 1.04 15.33 -8.60
C THR A 176 1.82 14.03 -8.84
N PRO A 177 1.70 13.00 -7.99
CA PRO A 177 2.43 11.75 -8.22
C PRO A 177 2.02 11.05 -9.51
N THR A 178 0.72 11.04 -9.83
CA THR A 178 0.24 10.38 -11.05
C THR A 178 0.77 11.05 -12.31
N ARG A 179 0.81 12.39 -12.37
CA ARG A 179 1.37 13.14 -13.49
C ARG A 179 2.88 12.92 -13.63
N THR A 180 3.58 12.83 -12.51
CA THR A 180 5.03 12.57 -12.50
C THR A 180 5.33 11.16 -13.03
N LEU A 181 4.61 10.13 -12.57
CA LEU A 181 4.74 8.76 -13.09
C LEU A 181 4.34 8.68 -14.56
N ALA A 182 3.19 9.23 -14.93
CA ALA A 182 2.70 9.23 -16.31
C ALA A 182 3.69 9.93 -17.26
N ARG A 183 4.31 11.04 -16.83
CA ARG A 183 5.37 11.70 -17.61
C ARG A 183 6.59 10.81 -17.80
N ALA A 184 7.09 10.16 -16.76
CA ALA A 184 8.24 9.27 -16.85
C ALA A 184 7.96 8.09 -17.79
N ILE A 185 6.80 7.46 -17.63
CA ILE A 185 6.33 6.36 -18.48
C ILE A 185 6.23 6.81 -19.95
N ARG A 186 5.64 7.99 -20.21
CA ARG A 186 5.55 8.54 -21.57
C ARG A 186 6.92 8.74 -22.23
N LEU A 187 7.94 9.13 -21.47
CA LEU A 187 9.29 9.36 -21.99
C LEU A 187 10.01 8.07 -22.38
N LEU A 188 9.60 6.92 -21.85
CA LEU A 188 10.13 5.60 -22.21
C LEU A 188 9.55 5.07 -23.54
N GLY A 189 8.43 5.63 -24.03
CA GLY A 189 7.86 5.26 -25.31
C GLY A 189 7.43 3.79 -25.38
N THR A 190 7.94 3.05 -26.36
CA THR A 190 7.58 1.62 -26.58
C THR A 190 8.16 0.68 -25.54
N ASP A 191 9.20 1.10 -24.83
CA ASP A 191 9.83 0.33 -23.75
C ASP A 191 9.13 0.59 -22.40
N ALA A 192 8.01 1.34 -22.40
CA ALA A 192 7.30 1.70 -21.21
C ALA A 192 6.68 0.48 -20.50
N PRO A 193 6.86 0.35 -19.17
CA PRO A 193 6.16 -0.65 -18.38
C PRO A 193 4.64 -0.41 -18.39
N ALA A 194 3.86 -1.45 -18.07
CA ALA A 194 2.43 -1.27 -17.83
C ALA A 194 2.19 -0.30 -16.68
N PHE A 195 1.20 0.59 -16.80
CA PHE A 195 0.84 1.55 -15.76
C PHE A 195 -0.50 1.21 -15.13
N LEU A 196 -0.49 0.75 -13.89
CA LEU A 196 -1.70 0.50 -13.11
C LEU A 196 -1.89 1.67 -12.16
N SER A 197 -2.78 2.60 -12.51
CA SER A 197 -3.04 3.79 -11.71
C SER A 197 -4.28 3.57 -10.85
N SER A 198 -4.17 3.85 -9.55
CA SER A 198 -5.34 3.84 -8.68
C SER A 198 -6.35 4.92 -9.07
N SER A 199 -7.62 4.59 -8.85
CA SER A 199 -8.80 5.44 -8.94
C SER A 199 -9.74 4.99 -7.80
N ALA A 200 -11.03 5.25 -7.91
CA ALA A 200 -12.02 4.72 -6.98
C ALA A 200 -13.39 4.58 -7.63
N VAL A 201 -14.24 3.72 -7.07
CA VAL A 201 -15.68 3.67 -7.41
C VAL A 201 -16.41 4.98 -7.13
N GLY A 202 -15.81 5.89 -6.35
CA GLY A 202 -16.26 7.27 -6.18
C GLY A 202 -16.38 8.04 -7.50
N TYR A 203 -15.75 7.56 -8.59
CA TYR A 203 -15.94 8.04 -9.96
C TYR A 203 -17.42 8.15 -10.36
N TYR A 204 -18.24 7.17 -10.00
CA TYR A 204 -19.64 7.09 -10.45
C TYR A 204 -20.60 7.97 -9.65
N GLY A 205 -20.25 8.31 -8.40
CA GLY A 205 -21.18 8.93 -7.45
C GLY A 205 -22.38 8.03 -7.10
N SER A 206 -23.44 8.64 -6.54
CA SER A 206 -24.66 7.92 -6.16
C SER A 206 -25.62 7.79 -7.36
N ALA A 207 -26.05 6.56 -7.64
CA ALA A 207 -26.99 6.23 -8.71
C ALA A 207 -27.98 5.12 -8.27
N PRO A 208 -28.93 5.42 -7.36
CA PRO A 208 -29.84 4.42 -6.80
C PRO A 208 -30.60 3.64 -7.87
N GLY A 209 -30.65 2.31 -7.73
CA GLY A 209 -31.37 1.42 -8.62
C GLY A 209 -30.74 1.23 -10.01
N ARG A 210 -29.59 1.87 -10.29
CA ARG A 210 -28.83 1.67 -11.53
C ARG A 210 -27.65 0.75 -11.28
N ARG A 211 -27.49 -0.24 -12.16
CA ARG A 211 -26.28 -1.04 -12.24
C ARG A 211 -25.20 -0.24 -12.98
N LEU A 212 -24.03 -0.11 -12.36
CA LEU A 212 -22.89 0.66 -12.85
C LEU A 212 -21.76 -0.30 -13.26
N THR A 213 -21.22 -0.06 -14.45
CA THR A 213 -20.13 -0.83 -15.06
C THR A 213 -18.99 0.10 -15.44
N GLU A 214 -17.87 -0.44 -15.91
CA GLU A 214 -16.70 0.30 -16.38
C GLU A 214 -17.02 1.30 -17.52
N HIS A 215 -18.11 1.04 -18.26
CA HIS A 215 -18.65 1.90 -19.32
C HIS A 215 -19.58 3.01 -18.83
N SER A 216 -19.95 3.00 -17.54
CA SER A 216 -20.82 4.03 -16.96
C SER A 216 -20.07 5.35 -16.80
N GLY A 217 -20.77 6.45 -17.06
CA GLY A 217 -20.23 7.81 -16.92
C GLY A 217 -19.99 8.22 -15.47
N PRO A 218 -19.23 9.30 -15.26
CA PRO A 218 -18.91 9.79 -13.93
C PRO A 218 -20.11 10.47 -13.25
N GLY A 219 -20.07 10.51 -11.93
CA GLY A 219 -20.99 11.29 -11.10
C GLY A 219 -20.64 12.78 -11.07
N SER A 220 -21.39 13.52 -10.24
CA SER A 220 -21.27 14.98 -10.08
C SER A 220 -20.84 15.41 -8.67
N THR A 221 -20.24 14.51 -7.89
CA THR A 221 -19.76 14.79 -6.53
C THR A 221 -18.30 15.25 -6.56
N PHE A 222 -17.83 15.86 -5.46
CA PHE A 222 -16.42 16.21 -5.31
C PHE A 222 -15.48 15.01 -5.54
N LEU A 223 -15.82 13.82 -5.03
CA LEU A 223 -15.01 12.62 -5.25
C LEU A 223 -15.04 12.15 -6.71
N ALA A 224 -16.17 12.28 -7.40
CA ALA A 224 -16.27 11.96 -8.82
C ALA A 224 -15.36 12.87 -9.66
N ASP A 225 -15.32 14.17 -9.35
CA ASP A 225 -14.41 15.13 -9.99
C ASP A 225 -12.94 14.79 -9.70
N VAL A 226 -12.60 14.43 -8.45
CA VAL A 226 -11.25 13.97 -8.10
C VAL A 226 -10.86 12.74 -8.93
N CYS A 227 -11.72 11.73 -9.01
CA CYS A 227 -11.43 10.51 -9.78
C CYS A 227 -11.28 10.80 -11.27
N ARG A 228 -12.13 11.67 -11.86
CA ARG A 228 -12.00 12.09 -13.26
C ARG A 228 -10.65 12.74 -13.56
N GLU A 229 -10.24 13.72 -12.75
CA GLU A 229 -8.96 14.41 -12.94
C GLU A 229 -7.77 13.46 -12.71
N TRP A 230 -7.93 12.51 -11.79
CA TRP A 230 -6.93 11.50 -11.49
C TRP A 230 -6.74 10.53 -12.67
N GLU A 231 -7.82 9.97 -13.19
CA GLU A 231 -7.81 9.10 -14.37
C GLU A 231 -7.27 9.83 -15.60
N ALA A 232 -7.70 11.08 -15.83
CA ALA A 232 -7.19 11.91 -16.91
C ALA A 232 -5.67 12.13 -16.81
N SER A 233 -5.16 12.34 -15.59
CA SER A 233 -3.72 12.49 -15.34
C SER A 233 -2.95 11.20 -15.66
N ALA A 234 -3.50 10.04 -15.33
CA ALA A 234 -2.88 8.75 -15.63
C ALA A 234 -2.80 8.48 -17.14
N LEU A 235 -3.86 8.81 -17.87
CA LEU A 235 -3.93 8.64 -19.33
C LEU A 235 -2.92 9.52 -20.09
N THR A 236 -2.33 10.54 -19.45
CA THR A 236 -1.24 11.31 -20.05
C THR A 236 0.06 10.51 -20.22
N ALA A 237 0.11 9.25 -19.75
CA ALA A 237 1.21 8.32 -20.03
C ALA A 237 1.38 8.01 -21.52
N GLY A 238 0.36 8.31 -22.34
CA GLY A 238 0.40 8.16 -23.78
C GLY A 238 -0.03 6.77 -24.25
N GLU A 239 -0.28 6.64 -25.56
CA GLU A 239 -0.85 5.43 -26.16
C GLU A 239 0.13 4.26 -26.25
N ALA A 240 1.44 4.52 -26.12
CA ALA A 240 2.46 3.48 -26.12
C ALA A 240 2.45 2.65 -24.83
N ALA A 241 1.98 3.21 -23.73
CA ALA A 241 1.90 2.53 -22.44
C ALA A 241 0.53 1.87 -22.25
N ARG A 242 0.52 0.62 -21.77
CA ARG A 242 -0.71 -0.03 -21.31
C ARG A 242 -1.14 0.59 -19.99
N VAL A 243 -2.22 1.38 -19.98
CA VAL A 243 -2.76 1.99 -18.76
C VAL A 243 -4.01 1.25 -18.29
N ALA A 244 -4.05 0.88 -17.02
CA ALA A 244 -5.24 0.39 -16.32
C ALA A 244 -5.62 1.36 -15.19
N LEU A 245 -6.91 1.67 -15.05
CA LEU A 245 -7.45 2.60 -14.06
C LEU A 245 -8.25 1.80 -13.03
N LEU A 246 -7.66 1.60 -11.86
CA LEU A 246 -8.17 0.70 -10.83
C LEU A 246 -9.23 1.42 -9.98
N ARG A 247 -10.51 1.26 -10.32
CA ARG A 247 -11.63 1.83 -9.57
C ARG A 247 -11.94 0.96 -8.36
N THR A 248 -11.13 1.12 -7.33
CA THR A 248 -11.21 0.36 -6.08
C THR A 248 -12.45 0.73 -5.26
N ALA A 249 -13.18 -0.28 -4.80
CA ALA A 249 -14.22 -0.14 -3.78
C ALA A 249 -13.63 0.01 -2.38
N PRO A 250 -14.41 0.47 -1.38
CA PRO A 250 -14.05 0.36 0.02
C PRO A 250 -13.50 -1.02 0.38
N VAL A 251 -12.22 -1.07 0.76
CA VAL A 251 -11.53 -2.30 1.10
C VAL A 251 -11.93 -2.75 2.51
N VAL A 252 -12.52 -3.95 2.58
CA VAL A 252 -12.95 -4.64 3.79
C VAL A 252 -11.70 -5.21 4.49
N HIS A 253 -11.15 -4.43 5.40
CA HIS A 253 -9.97 -4.77 6.19
C HIS A 253 -9.96 -4.00 7.51
N ARG A 254 -9.27 -4.51 8.55
CA ARG A 254 -9.18 -3.89 9.89
C ARG A 254 -8.57 -2.50 9.86
N ASP A 255 -7.62 -2.27 8.95
CA ASP A 255 -7.02 -0.96 8.71
C ASP A 255 -7.68 -0.16 7.56
N GLY A 256 -8.66 -0.76 6.90
CA GLY A 256 -9.45 -0.15 5.84
C GLY A 256 -10.79 0.38 6.34
N VAL A 257 -11.86 0.09 5.60
CA VAL A 257 -13.22 0.60 5.90
C VAL A 257 -13.73 0.11 7.27
N LEU A 258 -13.23 -1.02 7.78
CA LEU A 258 -13.67 -1.57 9.06
C LEU A 258 -13.07 -0.80 10.24
N LYS A 259 -11.94 -0.11 10.10
CA LYS A 259 -11.25 0.55 11.22
C LYS A 259 -12.16 1.41 12.13
N PRO A 260 -12.91 2.41 11.59
CA PRO A 260 -13.84 3.17 12.42
C PRO A 260 -15.04 2.33 12.89
N LEU A 261 -15.50 1.37 12.09
CA LEU A 261 -16.66 0.53 12.39
C LEU A 261 -16.37 -0.47 13.53
N LEU A 262 -15.14 -0.96 13.62
CA LEU A 262 -14.67 -1.85 14.68
C LEU A 262 -14.79 -1.19 16.05
N LEU A 263 -14.36 0.07 16.16
CA LEU A 263 -14.45 0.83 17.41
C LEU A 263 -15.92 0.99 17.84
N LEU A 264 -16.79 1.43 16.93
CA LEU A 264 -18.21 1.63 17.22
C LEU A 264 -18.91 0.32 17.60
N THR A 265 -18.59 -0.76 16.89
CA THR A 265 -19.14 -2.10 17.14
C THR A 265 -18.65 -2.66 18.46
N ARG A 266 -17.35 -2.50 18.80
CA ARG A 266 -16.80 -2.88 20.10
C ARG A 266 -17.48 -2.16 21.27
N LEU A 267 -17.81 -0.88 21.08
CA LEU A 267 -18.54 -0.07 22.05
C LEU A 267 -20.05 -0.35 22.10
N GLY A 268 -20.57 -1.24 21.24
CA GLY A 268 -22.00 -1.58 21.19
C GLY A 268 -22.91 -0.47 20.64
N VAL A 269 -22.33 0.54 19.99
CA VAL A 269 -23.05 1.70 19.42
C VAL A 269 -23.11 1.65 17.90
N SER A 270 -22.98 0.45 17.32
CA SER A 270 -23.08 0.24 15.88
C SER A 270 -24.54 0.09 15.45
N GLY A 271 -24.82 0.52 14.22
CA GLY A 271 -26.13 0.40 13.60
C GLY A 271 -26.20 1.09 12.24
N PRO A 272 -27.40 1.10 11.61
CA PRO A 272 -27.59 1.62 10.26
C PRO A 272 -27.24 3.11 10.15
N ILE A 273 -26.57 3.51 9.06
CA ILE A 273 -26.39 4.92 8.69
C ILE A 273 -27.53 5.35 7.77
N GLY A 274 -28.35 6.31 8.21
CA GLY A 274 -29.55 6.72 7.49
C GLY A 274 -30.54 5.56 7.33
N SER A 275 -30.90 5.21 6.09
CA SER A 275 -31.75 4.05 5.82
C SER A 275 -31.00 2.72 5.99
N GLY A 276 -29.68 2.72 5.74
CA GLY A 276 -28.82 1.54 5.68
C GLY A 276 -29.02 0.65 4.45
N ARG A 277 -29.96 1.03 3.54
CA ARG A 277 -30.34 0.24 2.35
C ARG A 277 -29.53 0.61 1.11
N GLN A 278 -28.73 1.67 1.19
CA GLN A 278 -27.84 2.09 0.10
C GLN A 278 -26.89 0.96 -0.26
N VAL A 279 -26.71 0.74 -1.56
CA VAL A 279 -25.76 -0.26 -2.06
C VAL A 279 -24.36 0.29 -1.89
N TRP A 280 -23.53 -0.48 -1.21
CA TRP A 280 -22.12 -0.16 -1.04
C TRP A 280 -21.29 -1.17 -1.81
N PRO A 281 -20.55 -0.74 -2.84
CA PRO A 281 -19.53 -1.60 -3.40
C PRO A 281 -18.47 -1.85 -2.32
N TRP A 282 -17.89 -3.03 -2.33
CA TRP A 282 -16.91 -3.49 -1.35
C TRP A 282 -15.91 -4.40 -2.05
N ILE A 283 -14.74 -4.62 -1.48
CA ILE A 283 -13.82 -5.67 -1.92
C ILE A 283 -12.98 -6.12 -0.71
N SER A 284 -12.61 -7.40 -0.62
CA SER A 284 -11.67 -7.85 0.42
C SER A 284 -10.24 -7.39 0.09
N LEU A 285 -9.36 -7.26 1.08
CA LEU A 285 -7.95 -6.92 0.82
C LEU A 285 -7.26 -7.98 -0.06
N ASP A 286 -7.53 -9.26 0.21
CA ASP A 286 -7.00 -10.38 -0.57
C ASP A 286 -7.43 -10.31 -2.04
N ASP A 287 -8.71 -10.04 -2.29
CA ASP A 287 -9.23 -9.94 -3.65
C ASP A 287 -8.75 -8.66 -4.35
N GLU A 288 -8.58 -7.53 -3.65
CA GLU A 288 -8.00 -6.31 -4.21
C GLU A 288 -6.58 -6.59 -4.72
N VAL A 289 -5.72 -7.17 -3.88
CA VAL A 289 -4.34 -7.50 -4.25
C VAL A 289 -4.32 -8.53 -5.38
N ALA A 290 -5.14 -9.58 -5.30
CA ALA A 290 -5.23 -10.58 -6.35
C ALA A 290 -5.75 -9.99 -7.68
N ALA A 291 -6.70 -9.06 -7.64
CA ALA A 291 -7.24 -8.40 -8.82
C ALA A 291 -6.21 -7.48 -9.48
N ILE A 292 -5.44 -6.71 -8.71
CA ILE A 292 -4.33 -5.90 -9.24
C ILE A 292 -3.31 -6.80 -9.97
N ARG A 293 -2.94 -7.92 -9.35
CA ARG A 293 -2.04 -8.92 -9.98
C ARG A 293 -2.65 -9.51 -11.24
N HIS A 294 -3.94 -9.84 -11.23
CA HIS A 294 -4.65 -10.38 -12.39
C HIS A 294 -4.71 -9.36 -13.54
N VAL A 295 -5.00 -8.09 -13.26
CA VAL A 295 -4.98 -6.99 -14.25
C VAL A 295 -3.60 -6.84 -14.88
N LEU A 296 -2.54 -7.00 -14.08
CA LEU A 296 -1.17 -7.01 -14.58
C LEU A 296 -0.91 -8.25 -15.45
N ASP A 297 -1.21 -9.45 -14.97
CA ASP A 297 -0.87 -10.72 -15.60
C ASP A 297 -1.70 -11.06 -16.84
N ARG A 298 -2.94 -10.56 -16.93
CA ARG A 298 -3.84 -10.75 -18.08
C ARG A 298 -3.84 -9.58 -19.06
N ASP A 299 -2.93 -8.63 -18.86
CA ASP A 299 -2.80 -7.43 -19.70
C ASP A 299 -4.11 -6.62 -19.86
N VAL A 300 -4.93 -6.58 -18.81
CA VAL A 300 -6.16 -5.78 -18.81
C VAL A 300 -5.81 -4.29 -18.81
N SER A 301 -6.56 -3.48 -19.58
CA SER A 301 -6.33 -2.05 -19.77
C SER A 301 -7.64 -1.26 -19.72
N GLY A 302 -7.56 0.05 -19.53
CA GLY A 302 -8.72 0.93 -19.36
C GLY A 302 -9.27 0.89 -17.93
N PRO A 303 -10.50 1.40 -17.71
CA PRO A 303 -11.16 1.31 -16.42
C PRO A 303 -11.42 -0.13 -15.99
N VAL A 304 -11.17 -0.43 -14.72
CA VAL A 304 -11.42 -1.74 -14.11
C VAL A 304 -12.06 -1.51 -12.73
N ASN A 305 -13.27 -2.02 -12.52
CA ASN A 305 -13.91 -1.98 -11.21
C ASN A 305 -13.33 -3.07 -10.32
N LEU A 306 -12.62 -2.68 -9.26
CA LEU A 306 -12.15 -3.61 -8.23
C LEU A 306 -13.19 -3.65 -7.12
N THR A 307 -14.25 -4.43 -7.38
CA THR A 307 -15.37 -4.65 -6.46
C THR A 307 -15.66 -6.15 -6.35
N GLY A 308 -16.25 -6.56 -5.24
CA GLY A 308 -16.75 -7.91 -5.01
C GLY A 308 -17.96 -8.21 -5.91
N PRO A 309 -18.22 -9.49 -6.21
CA PRO A 309 -19.21 -9.86 -7.22
C PRO A 309 -20.65 -9.82 -6.68
N ALA A 310 -20.84 -10.03 -5.36
CA ALA A 310 -22.14 -9.99 -4.73
C ALA A 310 -22.51 -8.56 -4.31
N ARG A 311 -23.68 -8.11 -4.75
CA ARG A 311 -24.30 -6.86 -4.31
C ARG A 311 -24.53 -6.88 -2.79
N ALA A 312 -24.07 -5.85 -2.09
CA ALA A 312 -24.27 -5.68 -0.65
C ALA A 312 -24.72 -4.26 -0.32
N THR A 313 -25.43 -4.12 0.79
CA THR A 313 -25.85 -2.82 1.36
C THR A 313 -24.95 -2.43 2.52
N ALA A 314 -25.03 -1.16 2.92
CA ALA A 314 -24.36 -0.69 4.14
C ALA A 314 -24.78 -1.50 5.39
N ASN A 315 -26.04 -1.94 5.46
CA ASN A 315 -26.53 -2.81 6.52
C ASN A 315 -25.91 -4.21 6.46
N ASP A 316 -25.72 -4.80 5.27
CA ASP A 316 -25.15 -6.14 5.16
C ASP A 316 -23.71 -6.15 5.72
N LEU A 317 -22.90 -5.16 5.35
CA LEU A 317 -21.54 -5.00 5.88
C LEU A 317 -21.53 -4.74 7.40
N GLY A 318 -22.35 -3.79 7.87
CA GLY A 318 -22.40 -3.43 9.28
C GLY A 318 -22.93 -4.57 10.17
N PHE A 319 -23.94 -5.29 9.70
CA PHE A 319 -24.52 -6.44 10.40
C PHE A 319 -23.55 -7.63 10.40
N ALA A 320 -22.90 -7.94 9.27
CA ALA A 320 -21.87 -8.98 9.22
C ALA A 320 -20.75 -8.73 10.24
N LEU A 321 -20.29 -7.49 10.36
CA LEU A 321 -19.30 -7.08 11.36
C LEU A 321 -19.81 -7.28 12.80
N ALA A 322 -21.04 -6.84 13.08
CA ALA A 322 -21.64 -6.97 14.41
C ALA A 322 -21.82 -8.44 14.83
N VAL A 323 -22.26 -9.30 13.90
CA VAL A 323 -22.37 -10.75 14.11
C VAL A 323 -21.00 -11.36 14.40
N ALA A 324 -19.99 -11.06 13.59
CA ALA A 324 -18.64 -11.60 13.77
C ALA A 324 -18.00 -11.17 15.10
N MET A 325 -18.34 -9.98 15.60
CA MET A 325 -17.86 -9.46 16.89
C MET A 325 -18.76 -9.85 18.08
N ASN A 326 -19.88 -10.53 17.86
CA ASN A 326 -20.91 -10.83 18.85
C ASN A 326 -21.41 -9.57 19.60
N ARG A 327 -21.78 -8.52 18.84
CA ARG A 327 -22.24 -7.22 19.36
C ARG A 327 -23.59 -6.80 18.76
N PRO A 328 -24.40 -5.99 19.47
CA PRO A 328 -25.68 -5.52 18.95
C PRO A 328 -25.49 -4.53 17.78
N TYR A 329 -26.44 -4.54 16.83
CA TYR A 329 -26.50 -3.63 15.68
C TYR A 329 -27.85 -2.90 15.68
N VAL A 330 -28.00 -1.88 16.53
CA VAL A 330 -29.30 -1.23 16.81
C VAL A 330 -29.27 0.29 16.81
N VAL A 331 -28.10 0.91 16.93
CA VAL A 331 -27.98 2.36 17.08
C VAL A 331 -27.96 3.02 15.71
N ARG A 332 -29.11 3.48 15.23
CA ARG A 332 -29.22 4.19 13.95
C ARG A 332 -28.56 5.57 14.02
N ALA A 333 -27.61 5.83 13.15
CA ALA A 333 -27.01 7.14 12.97
C ALA A 333 -27.88 7.97 12.00
N PRO A 334 -28.48 9.10 12.44
CA PRO A 334 -29.27 9.93 11.56
C PRO A 334 -28.39 10.68 10.56
N GLU A 335 -28.81 10.73 9.30
CA GLU A 335 -28.04 11.35 8.21
C GLU A 335 -27.68 12.81 8.49
N TRP A 336 -28.61 13.60 9.04
CA TRP A 336 -28.36 15.00 9.40
C TRP A 336 -27.27 15.13 10.48
N GLY A 337 -27.19 14.19 11.42
CA GLY A 337 -26.19 14.19 12.48
C GLY A 337 -24.80 13.85 11.95
N VAL A 338 -24.74 12.87 11.05
CA VAL A 338 -23.51 12.50 10.33
C VAL A 338 -23.05 13.66 9.43
N THR A 339 -23.99 14.32 8.74
CA THR A 339 -23.72 15.50 7.90
C THR A 339 -23.15 16.64 8.72
N LEU A 340 -23.68 16.90 9.92
CA LEU A 340 -23.16 17.92 10.82
C LEU A 340 -21.72 17.62 11.26
N LEU A 341 -21.40 16.34 11.51
CA LEU A 341 -20.10 15.90 12.01
C LEU A 341 -19.01 15.88 10.91
N LEU A 342 -19.32 15.31 9.75
CA LEU A 342 -18.35 15.02 8.69
C LEU A 342 -18.36 16.04 7.55
N GLY A 343 -19.45 16.79 7.42
CA GLY A 343 -19.74 17.66 6.30
C GLY A 343 -20.52 16.96 5.18
N ARG A 344 -21.12 17.78 4.30
CA ARG A 344 -22.01 17.34 3.23
C ARG A 344 -21.30 16.44 2.21
N ASP A 345 -20.17 16.86 1.67
CA ASP A 345 -19.47 16.10 0.62
C ASP A 345 -18.95 14.74 1.10
N ALA A 346 -18.47 14.68 2.34
CA ALA A 346 -18.03 13.43 2.96
C ALA A 346 -19.20 12.48 3.18
N THR A 347 -20.33 13.01 3.66
CA THR A 347 -21.54 12.21 3.90
C THR A 347 -22.11 11.67 2.59
N GLU A 348 -22.36 12.54 1.61
CA GLU A 348 -22.89 12.18 0.29
C GLU A 348 -21.94 11.25 -0.49
N GLY A 349 -20.63 11.52 -0.44
CA GLY A 349 -19.64 10.78 -1.21
C GLY A 349 -19.21 9.44 -0.62
N LEU A 350 -19.23 9.30 0.71
CA LEU A 350 -18.71 8.10 1.39
C LEU A 350 -19.79 7.26 2.07
N LEU A 351 -20.79 7.89 2.68
CA LEU A 351 -21.67 7.21 3.62
C LEU A 351 -23.08 6.98 3.07
N THR A 352 -23.61 7.95 2.33
CA THR A 352 -24.98 7.87 1.78
C THR A 352 -25.00 7.65 0.27
N SER A 353 -23.82 7.45 -0.35
CA SER A 353 -23.73 6.99 -1.73
C SER A 353 -24.41 5.63 -1.89
N ASP A 354 -25.24 5.50 -2.92
CA ASP A 354 -25.94 4.28 -3.31
C ASP A 354 -25.51 3.91 -4.73
N ALA A 355 -24.60 2.95 -4.85
CA ALA A 355 -23.95 2.61 -6.10
C ALA A 355 -23.80 1.10 -6.25
N ASP A 356 -24.54 0.51 -7.18
CA ASP A 356 -24.44 -0.91 -7.52
C ASP A 356 -23.37 -1.12 -8.61
N VAL A 357 -22.11 -1.14 -8.19
CA VAL A 357 -20.94 -1.23 -9.09
C VAL A 357 -20.52 -2.68 -9.27
N VAL A 358 -20.51 -3.14 -10.52
CA VAL A 358 -20.14 -4.52 -10.87
C VAL A 358 -18.77 -4.61 -11.55
N PRO A 359 -18.01 -5.70 -11.29
CA PRO A 359 -16.66 -5.89 -11.82
C PRO A 359 -16.66 -6.63 -13.17
N GLU A 360 -17.22 -6.04 -14.23
CA GLU A 360 -17.35 -6.71 -15.54
C GLU A 360 -15.99 -6.98 -16.19
N ALA A 361 -15.03 -6.06 -16.07
CA ALA A 361 -13.69 -6.25 -16.63
C ALA A 361 -12.91 -7.39 -15.92
N LEU A 362 -13.06 -7.52 -14.60
CA LEU A 362 -12.44 -8.63 -13.86
C LEU A 362 -13.10 -9.98 -14.19
N THR A 363 -14.43 -10.03 -14.15
CA THR A 363 -15.16 -11.28 -14.41
C THR A 363 -14.99 -11.76 -15.86
N SER A 364 -15.05 -10.85 -16.83
CA SER A 364 -14.81 -11.19 -18.26
C SER A 364 -13.39 -11.62 -18.56
N SER A 365 -12.39 -11.16 -17.78
CA SER A 365 -11.00 -11.61 -17.88
C SER A 365 -10.71 -12.89 -17.08
N GLY A 366 -11.73 -13.50 -16.45
CA GLY A 366 -11.64 -14.78 -15.76
C GLY A 366 -11.09 -14.70 -14.34
N PHE A 367 -11.19 -13.54 -13.68
CA PHE A 367 -10.82 -13.40 -12.27
C PHE A 367 -11.73 -14.24 -11.37
N ALA A 368 -11.14 -14.97 -10.42
CA ALA A 368 -11.86 -15.79 -9.46
C ALA A 368 -11.76 -15.16 -8.07
N PHE A 369 -12.90 -14.76 -7.52
CA PHE A 369 -12.98 -14.16 -6.19
C PHE A 369 -12.81 -15.21 -5.09
N ARG A 370 -11.92 -14.91 -4.14
CA ARG A 370 -11.75 -15.68 -2.90
C ARG A 370 -12.90 -15.42 -1.93
N HIS A 371 -13.33 -14.16 -1.80
CA HIS A 371 -14.43 -13.76 -0.94
C HIS A 371 -15.60 -13.25 -1.79
N PRO A 372 -16.51 -14.13 -2.23
CA PRO A 372 -17.60 -13.75 -3.12
C PRO A 372 -18.70 -12.94 -2.43
N THR A 373 -18.80 -12.99 -1.09
CA THR A 373 -19.80 -12.23 -0.32
C THR A 373 -19.17 -11.35 0.75
N VAL A 374 -19.87 -10.28 1.14
CA VAL A 374 -19.35 -9.32 2.13
C VAL A 374 -19.12 -9.98 3.50
N GLU A 375 -19.95 -10.96 3.85
CA GLU A 375 -19.80 -11.75 5.08
C GLU A 375 -18.50 -12.55 5.08
N SER A 376 -18.16 -13.18 3.95
CA SER A 376 -16.89 -13.92 3.80
C SER A 376 -15.67 -12.99 3.89
N ALA A 377 -15.76 -11.78 3.33
CA ALA A 377 -14.71 -10.78 3.41
C ALA A 377 -14.53 -10.24 4.85
N VAL A 378 -15.63 -9.98 5.56
CA VAL A 378 -15.58 -9.55 6.96
C VAL A 378 -15.01 -10.65 7.86
N ALA A 379 -15.42 -11.91 7.67
CA ALA A 379 -14.89 -13.03 8.43
C ALA A 379 -13.38 -13.20 8.23
N ALA A 380 -12.91 -13.10 6.99
CA ALA A 380 -11.48 -13.15 6.67
C ALA A 380 -10.72 -11.98 7.33
N ALA A 381 -11.23 -10.75 7.23
CA ALA A 381 -10.61 -9.57 7.81
C ALA A 381 -10.48 -9.63 9.34
N LEU A 382 -11.31 -10.43 10.04
CA LEU A 382 -11.28 -10.58 11.49
C LEU A 382 -10.51 -11.81 11.98
N SER A 383 -10.09 -12.68 11.06
CA SER A 383 -9.35 -13.90 11.42
C SER A 383 -7.93 -13.54 11.88
N PRO A 384 -7.39 -14.25 12.90
CA PRO A 384 -6.06 -13.97 13.45
C PRO A 384 -4.90 -14.17 12.45
N ASP A 385 -5.13 -14.90 11.36
CA ASP A 385 -4.14 -15.13 10.28
C ASP A 385 -4.20 -14.05 9.18
N GLY A 386 -5.05 -13.03 9.30
CA GLY A 386 -5.26 -11.98 8.29
C GLY A 386 -4.33 -10.76 8.41
N SER A 387 -3.19 -10.89 9.09
CA SER A 387 -2.20 -9.82 9.34
C SER A 387 -0.88 -10.05 8.61
#